data_AF-A0A929CIB5-F1
#
_entry.id   AF-A0A929CIB5-F1
#
_cell.length_a   1.000
_cell.length_b   1.000
_cell.length_c   1.000
_cell.angle_alpha   90.00
_cell.angle_beta   90.00
_cell.angle_gamma   90.00
#
_symmetry.space_group_name_H-M   'P 1'
#
loop_
_entity.id
_entity.type
_entity.pdbx_description
1 polymer ?
#
loop_
_entity_poly.entity_id
_entity_poly.type
_entity_poly.pdbx_seq_one_letter_code
_entity_poly.pdbx_strand_id
1 'polypeptide(L)'
;MDNLVVGITGASGSIYGLRLIEELLRAQKQVTVLLTNAGRQVLAFETELKLAENPADCLRQLRHHFTADDLLRHYALNDFFAPVASGSSAPDALVICPCSMGTAGRIAAGLSDNLLERVADVALKENK
;
A
#
# COMPACT_ATOMS: atom_id res chain seq x y z
N MET A 1 9.36 -2.50 -14.74
CA MET A 1 8.64 -2.35 -13.47
C MET A 1 8.05 -0.97 -13.45
N ASP A 2 6.78 -0.86 -13.80
CA ASP A 2 6.07 0.40 -13.99
C ASP A 2 4.84 0.52 -13.07
N ASN A 3 4.28 -0.61 -12.60
CA ASN A 3 3.17 -0.64 -11.65
C ASN A 3 3.60 -1.31 -10.32
N LEU A 4 3.72 -0.52 -9.26
CA LEU A 4 4.21 -0.96 -7.96
C LEU A 4 3.13 -0.79 -6.89
N VAL A 5 3.08 -1.73 -5.94
CA VAL A 5 2.23 -1.60 -4.75
C VAL A 5 3.11 -1.39 -3.52
N VAL A 6 2.76 -0.39 -2.71
CA VAL A 6 3.35 -0.18 -1.38
C VAL A 6 2.28 -0.34 -0.31
N GLY A 7 2.45 -1.37 0.52
CA GLY A 7 1.64 -1.60 1.71
C GLY A 7 2.25 -0.96 2.95
N ILE A 8 1.47 -0.19 3.71
CA ILE A 8 1.86 0.37 5.01
C ILE A 8 1.00 -0.29 6.10
N THR A 9 1.64 -0.92 7.07
CA THR A 9 0.96 -1.66 8.15
C THR A 9 1.35 -1.12 9.53
N GLY A 10 0.72 -1.63 10.59
CA GLY A 10 0.87 -1.14 11.97
C GLY A 10 2.16 -1.55 12.68
N ALA A 11 3.29 -1.56 11.97
CA ALA A 11 4.63 -1.64 12.58
C ALA A 11 5.25 -0.24 12.63
N SER A 12 6.21 -0.03 13.54
CA SER A 12 6.95 1.23 13.63
C SER A 12 7.83 1.44 12.40
N GLY A 13 8.09 2.71 12.06
CA GLY A 13 8.94 3.09 10.93
C GLY A 13 8.16 3.52 9.70
N SER A 14 7.00 4.17 9.88
CA SER A 14 6.14 4.68 8.81
C SER A 14 6.89 5.59 7.83
N ILE A 15 7.93 6.28 8.33
CA ILE A 15 8.81 7.14 7.53
C ILE A 15 9.51 6.39 6.38
N TYR A 16 9.82 5.11 6.54
CA TYR A 16 10.45 4.31 5.49
C TYR A 16 9.47 4.04 4.34
N GLY A 17 8.20 3.75 4.65
CA GLY A 17 7.14 3.60 3.65
C GLY A 17 6.88 4.91 2.90
N LEU A 18 6.78 6.02 3.62
CA LEU A 18 6.62 7.35 3.01
C LEU A 18 7.80 7.71 2.10
N ARG A 19 9.03 7.51 2.57
CA ARG A 19 10.23 7.82 1.77
C ARG A 19 10.34 6.93 0.55
N LEU A 20 10.00 5.64 0.67
CA LEU A 20 9.97 4.73 -0.48
C LEU A 20 8.98 5.22 -1.55
N ILE A 21 7.76 5.60 -1.15
CA ILE A 21 6.75 6.13 -2.07
C ILE A 21 7.27 7.38 -2.76
N GLU A 22 7.88 8.30 -2.02
CA GLU A 22 8.47 9.53 -2.57
C GLU A 22 9.52 9.22 -3.66
N GLU A 23 10.46 8.31 -3.39
CA GLU A 23 11.50 7.94 -4.35
C GLU A 23 10.95 7.22 -5.59
N LEU A 24 9.94 6.35 -5.42
CA LEU A 24 9.28 5.69 -6.54
C LEU A 24 8.55 6.69 -7.45
N LEU A 25 7.89 7.69 -6.86
CA LEU A 25 7.24 8.77 -7.61
C LEU A 25 8.27 9.66 -8.32
N ARG A 26 9.40 10.01 -7.67
CA ARG A 26 10.52 10.72 -8.30
C ARG A 26 11.07 9.95 -9.51
N ALA A 27 11.12 8.63 -9.40
CA ALA A 27 11.50 7.73 -10.49
C ALA A 27 10.39 7.50 -11.55
N GLN A 28 9.32 8.29 -11.52
CA GLN A 28 8.19 8.27 -12.47
C GLN A 28 7.49 6.90 -12.54
N LYS A 29 7.36 6.20 -11.41
CA LYS A 29 6.64 4.92 -11.31
C LYS A 29 5.20 5.13 -10.89
N GLN A 30 4.29 4.28 -11.39
CA GLN A 30 2.92 4.24 -10.87
C GLN A 30 2.93 3.48 -9.55
N VAL A 31 2.43 4.14 -8.50
CA VAL A 31 2.43 3.61 -7.14
C VAL A 31 1.00 3.49 -6.64
N THR A 32 0.61 2.28 -6.27
CA THR A 32 -0.63 2.01 -5.55
C THR A 32 -0.32 1.85 -4.07
N VAL A 33 -0.90 2.70 -3.23
CA VAL A 33 -0.69 2.67 -1.78
C VAL A 33 -1.85 1.96 -1.10
N LEU A 34 -1.55 0.97 -0.26
CA LEU A 34 -2.53 0.27 0.58
C LEU A 34 -2.18 0.50 2.06
N LEU A 35 -3.13 1.02 2.84
CA LEU A 35 -2.94 1.29 4.27
C LEU A 35 -3.86 0.41 5.10
N THR A 36 -3.30 -0.28 6.09
CA THR A 36 -4.12 -0.88 7.16
C THR A 36 -4.57 0.18 8.16
N ASN A 37 -5.67 -0.08 8.87
CA ASN A 37 -6.15 0.83 9.93
C ASN A 37 -5.06 1.06 10.99
N ALA A 38 -4.37 0.00 11.41
CA ALA A 38 -3.23 0.10 12.32
C ALA A 38 -2.07 0.89 11.69
N GLY A 39 -1.77 0.68 10.40
CA GLY A 39 -0.73 1.44 9.69
C GLY A 39 -1.06 2.93 9.62
N ARG A 40 -2.31 3.29 9.37
CA ARG A 40 -2.80 4.67 9.40
C ARG A 40 -2.62 5.32 10.77
N GLN A 41 -2.91 4.60 11.84
CA GLN A 41 -2.75 5.09 13.22
C GLN A 41 -1.27 5.32 13.57
N VAL A 42 -0.40 4.35 13.26
CA VAL A 42 1.04 4.46 13.54
C VAL A 42 1.66 5.58 12.71
N LEU A 43 1.30 5.70 11.42
CA LEU A 43 1.77 6.78 10.56
C LEU A 43 1.37 8.14 11.10
N ALA A 44 0.11 8.33 11.52
CA ALA A 44 -0.33 9.58 12.11
C ALA A 44 0.40 9.90 13.43
N PHE A 45 0.71 8.88 14.23
CA PHE A 45 1.44 9.03 15.49
C PHE A 45 2.91 9.41 15.27
N GLU A 46 3.59 8.76 14.31
CA GLU A 46 5.02 8.94 14.08
C GLU A 46 5.37 10.16 13.21
N THR A 47 4.46 10.62 12.36
CA THR A 47 4.75 11.61 11.32
C THR A 47 3.81 12.82 11.30
N GLU A 48 2.80 12.83 12.19
CA GLU A 48 1.72 13.82 12.24
C GLU A 48 0.82 13.87 10.99
N LEU A 49 1.09 13.07 9.96
CA LEU A 49 0.29 12.98 8.74
C LEU A 49 -1.01 12.20 9.00
N LYS A 50 -2.12 12.93 9.13
CA LYS A 50 -3.44 12.35 9.39
C LYS A 50 -4.19 12.09 8.09
N LEU A 51 -4.20 10.83 7.67
CA LEU A 51 -4.91 10.37 6.47
C LEU A 51 -6.34 9.91 6.80
N ALA A 52 -7.32 10.36 6.03
CA ALA A 52 -8.74 10.03 6.20
C ALA A 52 -9.06 8.57 5.87
N GLU A 53 -10.02 7.96 6.58
CA GLU A 53 -10.45 6.58 6.32
C GLU A 53 -11.16 6.44 4.96
N ASN A 54 -11.89 7.47 4.53
CA ASN A 54 -12.52 7.48 3.22
C ASN A 54 -11.44 7.39 2.11
N PRO A 55 -11.53 6.42 1.18
CA PRO A 55 -10.49 6.20 0.17
C PRO A 55 -10.25 7.40 -0.75
N ALA A 56 -11.29 8.12 -1.14
CA ALA A 56 -11.16 9.28 -2.03
C ALA A 56 -10.47 10.45 -1.32
N ASP A 57 -10.82 10.70 -0.06
CA ASP A 57 -10.21 11.75 0.74
C ASP A 57 -8.75 11.41 1.08
N CYS A 58 -8.48 10.14 1.44
CA CYS A 58 -7.13 9.61 1.65
C CYS A 58 -6.26 9.83 0.42
N LEU A 59 -6.77 9.48 -0.77
CA LEU A 59 -6.05 9.66 -2.02
C LEU A 59 -5.74 11.13 -2.27
N ARG A 60 -6.69 12.05 -2.08
CA ARG A 60 -6.44 13.50 -2.23
C ARG A 60 -5.34 13.99 -1.29
N GLN A 61 -5.36 13.54 -0.03
CA GLN A 61 -4.34 13.92 0.96
C GLN A 61 -2.96 13.36 0.61
N LEU A 62 -2.89 12.11 0.15
CA LEU A 62 -1.63 11.50 -0.30
C LEU A 62 -1.07 12.24 -1.53
N ARG A 63 -1.90 12.55 -2.52
CA ARG A 63 -1.50 13.30 -3.71
C ARG A 63 -0.99 14.70 -3.37
N HIS A 64 -1.67 15.37 -2.43
CA HIS A 64 -1.23 16.66 -1.91
C HIS A 64 0.12 16.55 -1.19
N HIS A 65 0.28 15.55 -0.32
CA HIS A 65 1.52 15.32 0.43
C HIS A 65 2.73 15.07 -0.48
N PHE A 66 2.56 14.24 -1.51
CA PHE A 66 3.66 13.87 -2.42
C PHE A 66 3.79 14.78 -3.66
N THR A 67 2.88 15.74 -3.85
CA THR A 67 2.82 16.56 -5.08
C THR A 67 2.77 15.68 -6.35
N ALA A 68 1.95 14.63 -6.33
CA ALA A 68 1.86 13.66 -7.42
C ALA A 68 0.41 13.21 -7.66
N ASP A 69 -0.17 13.57 -8.82
CA ASP A 69 -1.56 13.23 -9.15
C ASP A 69 -1.66 11.88 -9.88
N ASP A 70 -1.24 11.81 -11.15
CA ASP A 70 -1.63 10.70 -12.03
C ASP A 70 -0.90 9.38 -11.74
N LEU A 71 0.24 9.45 -11.06
CA LEU A 71 1.07 8.30 -10.72
C LEU A 71 0.65 7.63 -9.41
N LEU A 72 -0.21 8.25 -8.60
CA LEU A 72 -0.56 7.75 -7.27
C LEU A 72 -2.01 7.25 -7.25
N ARG A 73 -2.18 6.02 -6.77
CA ARG A 73 -3.48 5.36 -6.56
C ARG A 73 -3.60 4.88 -5.12
N HIS A 74 -4.84 4.74 -4.66
CA HIS A 74 -5.17 4.18 -3.34
C HIS A 74 -6.52 3.48 -3.43
N TYR A 75 -6.64 2.36 -2.74
CA TYR A 75 -7.87 1.56 -2.65
C TYR A 75 -8.18 1.24 -1.19
N ALA A 76 -9.46 1.04 -0.90
CA ALA A 76 -9.89 0.54 0.40
C ALA A 76 -9.41 -0.90 0.60
N LEU A 77 -9.15 -1.30 1.84
CA LEU A 77 -8.72 -2.67 2.13
C LEU A 77 -9.79 -3.74 1.86
N ASN A 78 -11.05 -3.36 1.73
CA ASN A 78 -12.14 -4.26 1.36
C ASN A 78 -12.51 -4.19 -0.13
N ASP A 79 -11.78 -3.42 -0.94
CA ASP A 79 -12.02 -3.29 -2.38
C ASP A 79 -11.33 -4.40 -3.17
N PHE A 80 -11.93 -5.59 -3.17
CA PHE A 80 -11.44 -6.73 -3.95
C PHE A 80 -11.66 -6.60 -5.46
N PHE A 81 -12.31 -5.53 -5.93
CA PHE A 81 -12.44 -5.20 -7.35
C PHE A 81 -11.31 -4.30 -7.85
N ALA A 82 -10.43 -3.82 -6.96
CA ALA A 82 -9.23 -3.11 -7.35
C ALA A 82 -8.39 -3.96 -8.32
N PRO A 83 -7.82 -3.39 -9.41
CA PRO A 83 -7.07 -4.16 -10.41
C PRO A 83 -5.96 -5.04 -9.81
N VAL A 84 -5.28 -4.52 -8.77
CA VAL A 84 -4.19 -5.22 -8.07
C VAL A 84 -4.62 -6.51 -7.35
N ALA A 85 -5.92 -6.74 -7.16
CA ALA A 85 -6.46 -7.96 -6.57
C ALA A 85 -6.50 -9.17 -7.52
N SER A 86 -6.22 -8.96 -8.82
CA SER A 86 -6.26 -9.96 -9.88
C SER A 86 -4.86 -10.26 -10.44
N GLY A 87 -4.61 -11.54 -10.76
CA GLY A 87 -3.36 -11.95 -11.43
C GLY A 87 -3.17 -11.34 -12.82
N SER A 88 -4.26 -11.11 -13.56
CA SER A 88 -4.22 -10.47 -14.88
C SER A 88 -3.78 -9.00 -14.86
N SER A 89 -3.79 -8.39 -13.68
CA SER A 89 -3.37 -7.01 -13.45
C SER A 89 -2.45 -6.93 -12.23
N ALA A 90 -1.73 -8.02 -11.97
CA ALA A 90 -0.80 -8.12 -10.86
C ALA A 90 0.23 -6.99 -10.94
N PRO A 91 0.63 -6.41 -9.78
CA PRO A 91 1.71 -5.45 -9.77
C PRO A 91 3.01 -6.11 -10.23
N ASP A 92 3.94 -5.30 -10.73
CA ASP A 92 5.29 -5.76 -11.06
C ASP A 92 6.11 -6.10 -9.82
N ALA A 93 5.81 -5.44 -8.70
CA ALA A 93 6.36 -5.73 -7.40
C ALA A 93 5.43 -5.22 -6.29
N LEU A 94 5.46 -5.92 -5.15
CA LEU A 94 4.84 -5.51 -3.89
C LEU A 94 5.92 -5.28 -2.84
N VAL A 95 5.88 -4.12 -2.18
CA VAL A 95 6.69 -3.85 -0.98
C VAL A 95 5.76 -3.54 0.18
N ILE A 96 5.93 -4.22 1.32
CA ILE A 96 5.22 -3.88 2.56
C ILE A 96 6.21 -3.23 3.52
N CYS A 97 6.09 -1.91 3.71
CA CYS A 97 7.04 -1.13 4.48
C CYS A 97 6.33 -0.04 5.30
N PRO A 98 6.30 -0.14 6.64
CA PRO A 98 6.75 -1.27 7.45
C PRO A 98 5.74 -2.44 7.42
N CYS A 99 6.23 -3.66 7.69
CA CYS A 99 5.42 -4.89 7.77
C CYS A 99 5.30 -5.37 9.21
N SER A 100 4.08 -5.37 9.75
CA SER A 100 3.78 -5.92 11.07
C SER A 100 3.86 -7.44 11.03
N MET A 101 4.31 -8.05 12.14
CA MET A 101 4.35 -9.51 12.25
C MET A 101 2.98 -10.16 12.07
N GLY A 102 1.90 -9.45 12.43
CA GLY A 102 0.53 -9.90 12.17
C GLY A 102 0.24 -10.01 10.67
N THR A 103 0.58 -8.99 9.88
CA THR A 103 0.43 -9.05 8.41
C THR A 103 1.33 -10.12 7.80
N ALA A 104 2.60 -10.20 8.20
CA ALA A 104 3.52 -11.24 7.71
C ALA A 104 2.99 -12.66 7.98
N GLY A 105 2.48 -12.91 9.19
CA GLY A 105 1.89 -14.20 9.55
C GLY A 105 0.64 -14.55 8.73
N ARG A 106 -0.24 -13.59 8.46
CA ARG A 106 -1.43 -13.82 7.63
C ARG A 106 -1.11 -14.06 6.15
N ILE A 107 -0.10 -13.39 5.61
CA ILE A 107 0.43 -13.66 4.26
C ILE A 107 1.04 -15.07 4.21
N ALA A 108 1.88 -15.43 5.18
CA ALA A 108 2.50 -16.76 5.23
C ALA A 108 1.46 -17.89 5.35
N ALA A 109 0.33 -17.63 6.02
CA ALA A 109 -0.79 -18.56 6.14
C ALA A 109 -1.76 -18.52 4.94
N GLY A 110 -1.61 -17.59 3.99
CA GLY A 110 -2.49 -17.44 2.83
C GLY A 110 -3.94 -17.11 3.21
N LEU A 111 -4.16 -16.30 4.26
CA LEU A 111 -5.52 -16.00 4.71
C LEU A 111 -6.29 -15.10 3.72
N SER A 112 -5.59 -14.13 3.12
CA SER A 112 -6.16 -13.20 2.14
C SER A 112 -7.42 -12.46 2.65
N ASP A 113 -7.45 -12.06 3.92
CA ASP A 113 -8.65 -11.48 4.56
C ASP A 113 -8.93 -10.03 4.12
N ASN A 114 -7.95 -9.36 3.52
CA ASN A 114 -8.09 -8.01 2.97
C ASN A 114 -7.26 -7.83 1.69
N LEU A 115 -7.44 -6.69 1.02
CA LEU A 115 -6.81 -6.37 -0.24
C LEU A 115 -5.27 -6.42 -0.18
N LEU A 116 -4.63 -5.96 0.90
CA LEU A 116 -3.17 -6.01 0.99
C LEU A 116 -2.66 -7.45 1.03
N GLU A 117 -3.32 -8.30 1.81
CA GLU A 117 -3.01 -9.73 1.88
C GLU A 117 -3.30 -10.43 0.56
N ARG A 118 -4.43 -10.09 -0.07
CA ARG A 118 -4.78 -10.59 -1.41
C ARG A 118 -3.76 -10.23 -2.47
N VAL A 119 -3.26 -8.99 -2.45
CA VAL A 119 -2.23 -8.52 -3.40
C VAL A 119 -0.92 -9.26 -3.15
N ALA A 120 -0.58 -9.58 -1.90
CA ALA A 120 0.58 -10.42 -1.59
C ALA A 120 0.43 -11.84 -2.14
N ASP A 121 -0.72 -12.47 -1.96
CA ASP A 121 -1.02 -13.79 -2.55
C ASP A 121 -0.94 -13.76 -4.08
N VAL A 122 -1.44 -12.68 -4.70
CA VAL A 122 -1.34 -12.47 -6.15
C VAL A 122 0.13 -12.33 -6.58
N ALA A 123 0.93 -11.53 -5.89
CA ALA A 123 2.34 -11.38 -6.21
C ALA A 123 3.08 -12.73 -6.11
N LEU A 124 2.87 -13.47 -5.02
CA LEU A 124 3.48 -14.78 -4.79
C LEU A 124 3.08 -15.81 -5.87
N LYS A 125 1.78 -15.95 -6.17
CA LYS A 125 1.30 -16.95 -7.15
C LYS A 125 1.71 -16.62 -8.59
N GLU A 126 1.90 -15.34 -8.91
CA GLU A 126 2.34 -14.88 -10.23
C GLU A 126 3.87 -14.75 -10.34
N ASN A 127 4.63 -15.13 -9.30
CA ASN A 127 6.09 -15.01 -9.22
C ASN A 127 6.60 -13.58 -9.50
N LYS A 128 6.01 -12.61 -8.80
CA LYS A 128 6.35 -11.18 -8.86
C LYS A 128 7.13 -10.72 -7.63
#